data_AF-X1UM37-F1
#
_entry.id   AF-X1UM37-F1
#
_cell.length_a   1.000
_cell.length_b   1.000
_cell.length_c   1.000
_cell.angle_alpha   90.00
_cell.angle_beta   90.00
_cell.angle_gamma   90.00
#
_symmetry.space_group_name_H-M   'P 1'
#
loop_
_entity.id
_entity.type
_entity.pdbx_description
1 polymer ?
#
loop_
_entity_poly.entity_id
_entity_poly.type
_entity_poly.pdbx_seq_one_letter_code
_entity_poly.pdbx_strand_id
1 'polypeptide(L)'
;SEIPEIVRQWNEMYPEKLLEQNDFEYYVDKVLSGNPQLKQFKGELRGGKYAHLLSGVFSARMWIKQRNTAIEYLYEKYTEPLSTIIWSLDKYKKFNYPQAYMLTGLKWLIKNHPHDSICGCSIDQVHKEMETRFDWAEQIGNEVFKNSMLYLNDLITVEEDEKRIPILVFNPLPWKRKDVANFNIISIIKKAGFKNPDAFKILDSEGNEIAYQYVQISEEPRYRLIGSVSYYCSFLAEVPACGYRSYYIVPGEKLEESV
;
A
#
# COMPACT_ATOMS: atom_id res chain seq x y z
N SER A 1 -42.70 11.84 -10.63
CA SER A 1 -41.85 12.13 -11.80
C SER A 1 -42.77 12.55 -12.93
N GLU A 2 -42.55 13.72 -13.51
CA GLU A 2 -43.35 14.26 -14.63
C GLU A 2 -42.88 13.73 -15.99
N ILE A 3 -41.79 12.95 -16.03
CA ILE A 3 -41.17 12.47 -17.27
C ILE A 3 -42.17 11.71 -18.16
N PRO A 4 -43.00 10.77 -17.68
CA PRO A 4 -43.96 10.07 -18.54
C PRO A 4 -45.00 11.01 -19.18
N GLU A 5 -45.37 12.09 -18.48
CA GLU A 5 -46.30 13.10 -19.00
C GLU A 5 -45.63 13.94 -20.11
N ILE A 6 -44.38 14.38 -19.88
CA ILE A 6 -43.59 15.11 -20.88
C ILE A 6 -43.39 14.26 -22.13
N VAL A 7 -43.09 12.97 -21.97
CA VAL A 7 -42.94 12.03 -23.10
C VAL A 7 -44.26 11.92 -23.88
N ARG A 8 -45.41 11.82 -23.20
CA ARG A 8 -46.72 11.79 -23.85
C ARG A 8 -46.99 13.08 -24.64
N GLN A 9 -46.83 14.23 -24.00
CA GLN A 9 -47.06 15.54 -24.62
C GLN A 9 -46.14 15.77 -25.82
N TRP A 10 -44.88 15.34 -25.74
CA TRP A 10 -43.95 15.42 -26.87
C TRP A 10 -44.42 14.53 -28.03
N ASN A 11 -44.85 13.30 -27.76
CA ASN A 11 -45.33 12.37 -28.79
C ASN A 11 -46.65 12.85 -29.42
N GLU A 12 -47.51 13.54 -28.65
CA GLU A 12 -48.71 14.21 -29.17
C GLU A 12 -48.35 15.41 -30.07
N MET A 13 -47.30 16.15 -29.72
CA MET A 13 -46.87 17.36 -30.45
C MET A 13 -46.06 17.05 -31.73
N TYR A 14 -45.30 15.95 -31.75
CA TYR A 14 -44.41 15.56 -32.85
C TYR A 14 -44.71 14.14 -33.33
N PRO A 15 -45.88 13.90 -33.96
CA PRO A 15 -46.32 12.56 -34.34
C PRO A 15 -45.43 11.87 -35.39
N GLU A 16 -44.56 12.61 -36.08
CA GLU A 16 -43.59 12.09 -37.04
C GLU A 16 -42.31 11.54 -36.39
N LYS A 17 -42.15 11.73 -35.08
CA LYS A 17 -41.03 11.21 -34.30
C LYS A 17 -41.56 10.46 -33.09
N LEU A 18 -40.68 9.66 -32.47
CA LEU A 18 -41.02 8.89 -31.27
C LEU A 18 -39.97 9.15 -30.19
N LEU A 19 -40.41 9.67 -29.06
CA LEU A 19 -39.63 9.82 -27.85
C LEU A 19 -40.01 8.69 -26.91
N GLU A 20 -39.02 7.91 -26.50
CA GLU A 20 -39.19 6.78 -25.60
C GLU A 20 -38.30 6.95 -24.38
N GLN A 21 -38.85 6.62 -23.21
CA GLN A 21 -38.06 6.49 -21.99
C GLN A 21 -37.60 5.04 -21.86
N ASN A 22 -36.30 4.80 -22.04
CA ASN A 22 -35.66 3.49 -21.95
C ASN A 22 -34.28 3.59 -21.27
N ASP A 23 -33.59 2.46 -21.12
CA ASP A 23 -32.24 2.37 -20.56
C ASP A 23 -31.14 2.50 -21.62
N PHE A 24 -29.89 2.43 -21.15
CA PHE A 24 -28.72 2.60 -22.00
C PHE A 24 -28.52 1.40 -22.92
N GLU A 25 -28.79 0.20 -22.42
CA GLU A 25 -28.72 -1.07 -23.15
C GLU A 25 -29.66 -1.05 -24.36
N TYR A 26 -30.92 -0.67 -24.17
CA TYR A 26 -31.88 -0.50 -25.25
C TYR A 26 -31.40 0.50 -26.31
N TYR A 27 -30.85 1.65 -25.88
CA TYR A 27 -30.33 2.65 -26.82
C TYR A 27 -29.18 2.09 -27.66
N VAL A 28 -28.22 1.41 -27.03
CA VAL A 28 -27.08 0.79 -27.72
C VAL A 28 -27.57 -0.25 -28.74
N ASP A 29 -28.48 -1.14 -28.33
CA ASP A 29 -29.04 -2.17 -29.20
C ASP A 29 -29.76 -1.57 -30.41
N LYS A 30 -30.58 -0.53 -30.20
CA LYS A 30 -31.27 0.18 -31.29
C LYS A 30 -30.29 0.82 -32.27
N VAL A 31 -29.28 1.53 -31.78
CA VAL A 31 -28.26 2.16 -32.63
C VAL A 31 -27.51 1.10 -33.46
N LEU A 32 -27.09 0.00 -32.83
CA LEU A 32 -26.36 -1.08 -33.51
C LEU A 32 -27.24 -1.82 -34.53
N SER A 33 -28.54 -2.01 -34.25
CA SER A 33 -29.48 -2.64 -35.19
C SER A 33 -29.62 -1.88 -36.51
N GLY A 34 -29.36 -0.56 -36.50
CA GLY A 34 -29.33 0.27 -37.70
C GLY A 34 -28.09 0.09 -38.57
N ASN A 35 -27.13 -0.75 -38.17
CA ASN A 35 -25.85 -1.01 -38.84
C ASN A 35 -25.13 0.26 -39.37
N PRO A 36 -24.93 1.29 -38.52
CA PRO A 36 -24.37 2.56 -38.96
C PRO A 36 -22.89 2.45 -39.31
N GLN A 37 -22.43 3.25 -40.29
CA GLN A 37 -21.01 3.43 -40.57
C GLN A 37 -20.44 4.52 -39.65
N LEU A 38 -19.77 4.12 -38.56
CA LEU A 38 -19.25 5.03 -37.53
C LEU A 38 -17.78 5.38 -37.74
N LYS A 39 -17.38 6.59 -37.30
CA LYS A 39 -15.97 7.01 -37.27
C LYS A 39 -15.20 6.22 -36.22
N GLN A 40 -13.96 5.87 -36.52
CA GLN A 40 -13.06 5.18 -35.60
C GLN A 40 -12.02 6.16 -35.04
N PHE A 41 -11.75 6.03 -33.74
CA PHE A 41 -10.73 6.80 -33.02
C PHE A 41 -9.79 5.81 -32.31
N LYS A 42 -8.49 6.14 -32.23
CA LYS A 42 -7.46 5.29 -31.62
C LYS A 42 -6.58 6.10 -30.67
N GLY A 43 -6.22 5.50 -29.54
CA GLY A 43 -5.36 6.11 -28.52
C GLY A 43 -6.15 6.78 -27.39
N GLU A 44 -5.47 7.63 -26.62
CA GLU A 44 -6.09 8.37 -25.51
C GLU A 44 -7.01 9.49 -26.02
N LEU A 45 -8.23 9.56 -25.48
CA LEU A 45 -9.21 10.57 -25.84
C LEU A 45 -9.00 11.88 -25.06
N ARG A 46 -7.83 12.52 -25.24
CA ARG A 46 -7.45 13.81 -24.61
C ARG A 46 -7.76 15.02 -25.49
N GLY A 47 -8.79 14.93 -26.33
CA GLY A 47 -9.21 16.02 -27.23
C GLY A 47 -10.28 16.90 -26.60
N GLY A 48 -10.05 18.22 -26.54
CA GLY A 48 -10.99 19.19 -25.97
C GLY A 48 -11.71 20.03 -27.03
N LYS A 49 -12.50 19.39 -27.93
CA LYS A 49 -13.18 20.14 -29.01
C LYS A 49 -14.28 21.06 -28.49
N TYR A 50 -15.05 20.59 -27.51
CA TYR A 50 -16.23 21.28 -26.97
C TYR A 50 -16.15 21.54 -25.46
N ALA A 51 -15.09 21.07 -24.80
CA ALA A 51 -14.89 21.24 -23.36
C ALA A 51 -13.39 21.32 -23.03
N HIS A 52 -13.06 21.97 -21.93
CA HIS A 52 -11.69 22.05 -21.42
C HIS A 52 -11.21 20.68 -20.92
N LEU A 53 -9.90 20.41 -21.05
CA LEU A 53 -9.29 19.15 -20.58
C LEU A 53 -9.09 19.07 -19.06
N LEU A 54 -9.24 20.20 -18.36
CA LEU A 54 -9.11 20.31 -16.90
C LEU A 54 -7.76 19.78 -16.35
N SER A 55 -6.66 19.87 -17.10
CA SER A 55 -5.35 19.30 -16.71
C SER A 55 -4.78 19.84 -15.40
N GLY A 56 -5.21 21.02 -14.94
CA GLY A 56 -4.83 21.57 -13.63
C GLY A 56 -5.17 20.68 -12.43
N VAL A 57 -6.10 19.73 -12.60
CA VAL A 57 -6.46 18.76 -11.55
C VAL A 57 -5.30 17.84 -11.15
N PHE A 58 -4.30 17.66 -12.03
CA PHE A 58 -3.13 16.84 -11.73
C PHE A 58 -2.29 17.42 -10.60
N SER A 59 -2.22 18.75 -10.48
CA SER A 59 -1.46 19.44 -9.42
C SER A 59 -2.32 19.90 -8.24
N ALA A 60 -3.64 19.88 -8.37
CA ALA A 60 -4.54 20.32 -7.31
C ALA A 60 -4.44 19.40 -6.08
N ARG A 61 -4.15 19.99 -4.91
CA ARG A 61 -4.07 19.30 -3.61
C ARG A 61 -3.15 18.07 -3.69
N MET A 62 -1.88 18.28 -4.01
CA MET A 62 -0.89 17.22 -4.29
C MET A 62 -0.84 16.11 -3.23
N TRP A 63 -1.12 16.45 -1.96
CA TRP A 63 -1.20 15.47 -0.88
C TRP A 63 -2.19 14.33 -1.17
N ILE A 64 -3.29 14.58 -1.87
CA ILE A 64 -4.26 13.56 -2.28
C ILE A 64 -3.59 12.51 -3.18
N LYS A 65 -2.81 12.96 -4.17
CA LYS A 65 -2.13 12.08 -5.12
C LYS A 65 -1.02 11.29 -4.44
N GLN A 66 -0.26 11.95 -3.56
CA GLN A 66 0.78 11.31 -2.75
C GLN A 66 0.21 10.21 -1.84
N ARG A 67 -0.87 10.51 -1.10
CA ARG A 67 -1.59 9.53 -0.26
C ARG A 67 -2.13 8.37 -1.09
N ASN A 68 -2.78 8.68 -2.22
CA ASN A 68 -3.35 7.67 -3.11
C ASN A 68 -2.27 6.69 -3.60
N THR A 69 -1.19 7.19 -4.19
CA THR A 69 -0.10 6.34 -4.71
C THR A 69 0.58 5.53 -3.61
N ALA A 70 0.80 6.11 -2.43
CA ALA A 70 1.39 5.37 -1.31
C ALA A 70 0.53 4.16 -0.90
N ILE A 71 -0.79 4.34 -0.86
CA ILE A 71 -1.73 3.29 -0.48
C ILE A 71 -1.92 2.28 -1.62
N GLU A 72 -1.99 2.72 -2.88
CA GLU A 72 -1.96 1.82 -4.04
C GLU A 72 -0.72 0.92 -4.00
N TYR A 73 0.47 1.50 -3.73
CA TYR A 73 1.70 0.72 -3.62
C TYR A 73 1.67 -0.24 -2.43
N LEU A 74 1.15 0.19 -1.28
CA LEU A 74 0.96 -0.69 -0.12
C LEU A 74 0.17 -1.95 -0.51
N TYR A 75 -0.97 -1.80 -1.18
CA TYR A 75 -1.77 -2.94 -1.59
C TYR A 75 -1.15 -3.75 -2.73
N GLU A 76 -0.83 -3.09 -3.85
CA GLU A 76 -0.41 -3.75 -5.10
C GLU A 76 1.00 -4.34 -5.05
N LYS A 77 1.89 -3.78 -4.21
CA LYS A 77 3.30 -4.19 -4.15
C LYS A 77 3.63 -4.96 -2.88
N TYR A 78 3.02 -4.62 -1.74
CA TYR A 78 3.37 -5.22 -0.46
C TYR A 78 2.31 -6.22 0.02
N THR A 79 1.11 -5.74 0.35
CA THR A 79 0.09 -6.51 1.06
C THR A 79 -0.39 -7.72 0.27
N GLU A 80 -0.86 -7.52 -0.96
CA GLU A 80 -1.42 -8.60 -1.79
C GLU A 80 -0.34 -9.55 -2.31
N PRO A 81 0.80 -9.09 -2.88
CA PRO A 81 1.84 -10.00 -3.35
C PRO A 81 2.41 -10.88 -2.24
N LEU A 82 2.75 -10.30 -1.08
CA LEU A 82 3.30 -11.08 0.03
C LEU A 82 2.28 -12.10 0.55
N SER A 83 1.03 -11.67 0.77
CA SER A 83 -0.05 -12.57 1.21
C SER A 83 -0.26 -13.73 0.24
N THR A 84 -0.20 -13.45 -1.07
CA THR A 84 -0.36 -14.46 -2.12
C THR A 84 0.79 -15.45 -2.13
N ILE A 85 2.03 -14.98 -2.01
CA ILE A 85 3.22 -15.83 -1.96
C ILE A 85 3.16 -16.76 -0.75
N ILE A 86 2.88 -16.21 0.44
CA ILE A 86 2.78 -17.00 1.67
C ILE A 86 1.66 -18.03 1.55
N TRP A 87 0.47 -17.61 1.14
CA TRP A 87 -0.67 -18.52 0.96
C TRP A 87 -0.36 -19.67 -0.01
N SER A 88 0.34 -19.37 -1.11
CA SER A 88 0.67 -20.36 -2.14
C SER A 88 1.76 -21.33 -1.70
N LEU A 89 2.70 -20.89 -0.86
CA LEU A 89 3.87 -21.65 -0.44
C LEU A 89 3.73 -22.28 0.96
N ASP A 90 2.68 -21.94 1.70
CA ASP A 90 2.43 -22.48 3.03
C ASP A 90 2.05 -23.96 2.97
N LYS A 91 3.06 -24.82 3.17
CA LYS A 91 2.93 -26.27 3.21
C LYS A 91 2.01 -26.76 4.34
N TYR A 92 1.85 -25.97 5.40
CA TYR A 92 1.03 -26.33 6.56
C TYR A 92 -0.44 -25.96 6.37
N LYS A 93 -0.78 -25.17 5.34
CA LYS A 93 -2.14 -24.68 5.04
C LYS A 93 -2.80 -24.01 6.25
N LYS A 94 -2.03 -23.29 7.05
CA LYS A 94 -2.49 -22.53 8.22
C LYS A 94 -2.69 -21.04 7.91
N PHE A 95 -2.03 -20.53 6.87
CA PHE A 95 -2.23 -19.15 6.43
C PHE A 95 -3.53 -19.01 5.63
N ASN A 96 -4.49 -18.27 6.17
CA ASN A 96 -5.70 -17.92 5.45
C ASN A 96 -5.47 -16.63 4.66
N TYR A 97 -5.69 -16.67 3.34
CA TYR A 97 -5.55 -15.47 2.51
C TYR A 97 -6.52 -14.37 2.99
N PRO A 98 -6.04 -13.16 3.36
CA PRO A 98 -6.83 -12.14 4.04
C PRO A 98 -7.73 -11.31 3.10
N GLN A 99 -8.46 -11.99 2.19
CA GLN A 99 -9.23 -11.36 1.11
C GLN A 99 -10.23 -10.31 1.61
N ALA A 100 -11.02 -10.64 2.62
CA ALA A 100 -12.07 -9.75 3.13
C ALA A 100 -11.50 -8.43 3.69
N TYR A 101 -10.36 -8.49 4.39
CA TYR A 101 -9.68 -7.31 4.89
C TYR A 101 -9.12 -6.47 3.75
N MET A 102 -8.44 -7.09 2.78
CA MET A 102 -7.90 -6.36 1.63
C MET A 102 -9.00 -5.67 0.81
N LEU A 103 -10.09 -6.37 0.50
CA LEU A 103 -11.23 -5.78 -0.20
C LEU A 103 -11.87 -4.63 0.58
N THR A 104 -11.89 -4.70 1.92
CA THR A 104 -12.43 -3.63 2.76
C THR A 104 -11.56 -2.37 2.65
N GLY A 105 -10.24 -2.51 2.75
CA GLY A 105 -9.33 -1.37 2.61
C GLY A 105 -9.31 -0.79 1.19
N LEU A 106 -9.33 -1.64 0.15
CA LEU A 106 -9.46 -1.20 -1.25
C LEU A 106 -10.79 -0.47 -1.50
N LYS A 107 -11.90 -0.91 -0.89
CA LYS A 107 -13.18 -0.18 -0.95
C LYS A 107 -13.08 1.22 -0.33
N TRP A 108 -12.33 1.38 0.76
CA TRP A 108 -12.09 2.70 1.34
C TRP A 108 -11.23 3.59 0.42
N LEU A 109 -10.19 3.03 -0.19
CA LEU A 109 -9.38 3.73 -1.19
C LEU A 109 -10.21 4.17 -2.40
N ILE A 110 -11.01 3.27 -2.98
CA ILE A 110 -11.84 3.55 -4.17
C ILE A 110 -12.92 4.61 -3.87
N LYS A 111 -13.38 4.75 -2.62
CA LYS A 111 -14.29 5.85 -2.24
C LYS A 111 -13.66 7.24 -2.37
N ASN A 112 -12.33 7.34 -2.48
CA ASN A 112 -11.61 8.57 -2.80
C ASN A 112 -11.36 8.75 -4.31
N HIS A 113 -11.69 7.76 -5.16
CA HIS A 113 -11.49 7.80 -6.61
C HIS A 113 -12.59 8.45 -7.47
N PRO A 114 -13.79 8.85 -6.98
CA PRO A 114 -14.67 9.70 -7.78
C PRO A 114 -13.90 10.92 -8.27
N HIS A 115 -14.16 11.34 -9.52
CA HIS A 115 -13.35 12.37 -10.17
C HIS A 115 -13.28 13.66 -9.33
N ASP A 116 -14.39 14.14 -8.79
CA ASP A 116 -14.40 15.35 -7.95
C ASP A 116 -13.61 15.24 -6.63
N SER A 117 -13.38 14.01 -6.17
CA SER A 117 -12.54 13.69 -5.01
C SER A 117 -11.07 13.65 -5.43
N ILE A 118 -10.66 12.68 -6.26
CA ILE A 118 -9.25 12.47 -6.61
C ILE A 118 -8.64 13.64 -7.39
N CYS A 119 -9.43 14.36 -8.19
CA CYS A 119 -9.01 15.57 -8.89
C CYS A 119 -8.78 16.75 -7.95
N GLY A 120 -9.28 16.71 -6.71
CA GLY A 120 -9.09 17.80 -5.74
C GLY A 120 -9.98 19.02 -6.00
N CYS A 121 -11.05 18.89 -6.80
CA CYS A 121 -11.92 20.00 -7.23
C CYS A 121 -13.22 20.16 -6.43
N SER A 122 -13.36 19.44 -5.31
CA SER A 122 -14.43 19.66 -4.33
C SER A 122 -14.09 20.71 -3.27
N ILE A 123 -15.07 21.08 -2.45
CA ILE A 123 -14.89 21.92 -1.25
C ILE A 123 -14.02 21.22 -0.19
N ASP A 124 -13.46 22.01 0.74
CA ASP A 124 -12.53 21.50 1.76
C ASP A 124 -13.12 20.39 2.65
N GLN A 125 -14.41 20.46 2.98
CA GLN A 125 -15.08 19.44 3.79
C GLN A 125 -15.01 18.04 3.15
N VAL A 126 -15.15 17.95 1.82
CA VAL A 126 -15.02 16.68 1.09
C VAL A 126 -13.61 16.12 1.24
N HIS A 127 -12.59 16.96 1.09
CA HIS A 127 -11.19 16.54 1.18
C HIS A 127 -10.76 16.18 2.59
N LYS A 128 -11.33 16.85 3.61
CA LYS A 128 -11.15 16.46 5.02
C LYS A 128 -11.70 15.06 5.30
N GLU A 129 -12.82 14.68 4.70
CA GLU A 129 -13.34 13.32 4.81
C GLU A 129 -12.51 12.30 4.01
N MET A 130 -11.83 12.72 2.93
CA MET A 130 -10.92 11.85 2.19
C MET A 130 -9.71 11.44 3.04
N GLU A 131 -9.20 12.32 3.90
CA GLU A 131 -8.10 12.00 4.84
C GLU A 131 -8.46 10.77 5.68
N THR A 132 -9.62 10.77 6.33
CA THR A 132 -10.11 9.64 7.12
C THR A 132 -10.23 8.35 6.31
N ARG A 133 -10.73 8.43 5.06
CA ARG A 133 -10.84 7.24 4.19
C ARG A 133 -9.47 6.70 3.78
N PHE A 134 -8.49 7.57 3.54
CA PHE A 134 -7.11 7.16 3.30
C PHE A 134 -6.52 6.51 4.55
N ASP A 135 -6.74 7.07 5.75
CA ASP A 135 -6.24 6.50 7.01
C ASP A 135 -6.80 5.10 7.24
N TRP A 136 -8.09 4.89 6.99
CA TRP A 136 -8.71 3.56 7.11
C TRP A 136 -8.13 2.56 6.11
N ALA A 137 -7.97 2.95 4.85
CA ALA A 137 -7.36 2.07 3.84
C ALA A 137 -5.91 1.72 4.22
N GLU A 138 -5.11 2.72 4.61
CA GLU A 138 -3.72 2.53 4.98
C GLU A 138 -3.55 1.66 6.23
N GLN A 139 -4.33 1.88 7.28
CA GLN A 139 -4.26 1.09 8.52
C GLN A 139 -4.59 -0.39 8.26
N ILE A 140 -5.64 -0.66 7.47
CA ILE A 140 -6.01 -2.03 7.10
C ILE A 140 -4.87 -2.68 6.30
N GLY A 141 -4.34 -1.99 5.29
CA GLY A 141 -3.28 -2.52 4.43
C GLY A 141 -2.00 -2.84 5.20
N ASN A 142 -1.60 -1.95 6.12
CA ASN A 142 -0.43 -2.12 6.97
C ASN A 142 -0.59 -3.27 7.95
N GLU A 143 -1.77 -3.43 8.58
CA GLU A 143 -1.98 -4.53 9.52
C GLU A 143 -2.01 -5.89 8.82
N VAL A 144 -2.60 -5.97 7.61
CA VAL A 144 -2.54 -7.19 6.79
C VAL A 144 -1.09 -7.50 6.39
N PHE A 145 -0.33 -6.50 5.93
CA PHE A 145 1.07 -6.68 5.54
C PHE A 145 1.92 -7.13 6.73
N LYS A 146 1.78 -6.47 7.89
CA LYS A 146 2.47 -6.82 9.13
C LYS A 146 2.16 -8.26 9.57
N ASN A 147 0.90 -8.66 9.58
CA ASN A 147 0.52 -10.03 9.97
C ASN A 147 1.06 -11.07 8.99
N SER A 148 1.14 -10.73 7.71
CA SER A 148 1.79 -11.57 6.69
C SER A 148 3.29 -11.71 6.96
N MET A 149 3.99 -10.61 7.26
CA MET A 149 5.41 -10.64 7.61
C MET A 149 5.71 -11.43 8.89
N LEU A 150 4.86 -11.31 9.92
CA LEU A 150 4.98 -12.10 11.15
C LEU A 150 4.82 -13.60 10.86
N TYR A 151 3.81 -13.96 10.07
CA TYR A 151 3.62 -15.35 9.68
C TYR A 151 4.80 -15.90 8.85
N LEU A 152 5.34 -15.10 7.93
CA LEU A 152 6.54 -15.46 7.17
C LEU A 152 7.75 -15.68 8.09
N ASN A 153 7.94 -14.81 9.10
CA ASN A 153 9.00 -14.97 10.08
C ASN A 153 8.89 -16.29 10.84
N ASP A 154 7.67 -16.68 11.26
CA ASP A 154 7.40 -17.94 11.96
C ASP A 154 7.65 -19.17 11.08
N LEU A 155 7.42 -19.06 9.77
CA LEU A 155 7.74 -20.13 8.81
C LEU A 155 9.26 -20.33 8.60
N ILE A 156 10.04 -19.25 8.68
CA ILE A 156 11.49 -19.26 8.40
C ILE A 156 12.30 -19.62 9.66
N THR A 157 11.87 -19.11 10.81
CA THR A 157 12.63 -19.23 12.07
C THR A 157 12.28 -20.54 12.76
N VAL A 158 12.90 -21.64 12.33
CA VAL A 158 12.71 -22.99 12.91
C VAL A 158 13.82 -23.37 13.90
N GLU A 159 14.96 -22.68 13.88
CA GLU A 159 16.09 -22.93 14.80
C GLU A 159 16.27 -21.76 15.78
N GLU A 160 15.81 -21.96 17.02
CA GLU A 160 16.05 -21.04 18.13
C GLU A 160 17.52 -21.13 18.58
N ASP A 161 18.42 -20.42 17.90
CA ASP A 161 19.67 -20.00 18.54
C ASP A 161 19.33 -18.79 19.42
N GLU A 162 19.21 -19.00 20.74
CA GLU A 162 18.79 -18.01 21.75
C GLU A 162 19.55 -16.66 21.70
N LYS A 163 20.65 -16.60 20.94
CA LYS A 163 21.51 -15.43 20.81
C LYS A 163 21.35 -14.62 19.52
N ARG A 164 20.47 -15.01 18.59
CA ARG A 164 20.27 -14.32 17.31
C ARG A 164 18.87 -13.70 17.20
N ILE A 165 18.80 -12.44 16.81
CA ILE A 165 17.51 -11.77 16.53
C ILE A 165 17.35 -11.64 15.01
N PRO A 166 16.35 -12.27 14.38
CA PRO A 166 16.16 -12.20 12.93
C PRO A 166 15.64 -10.83 12.49
N ILE A 167 16.16 -10.35 11.37
CA ILE A 167 15.66 -9.22 10.59
C ILE A 167 15.25 -9.76 9.23
N LEU A 168 13.96 -9.68 8.92
CA LEU A 168 13.43 -10.10 7.63
C LEU A 168 13.24 -8.89 6.72
N VAL A 169 13.91 -8.89 5.57
CA VAL A 169 13.76 -7.84 4.54
C VAL A 169 13.05 -8.41 3.34
N PHE A 170 11.89 -7.84 2.99
CA PHE A 170 11.10 -8.22 1.81
C PHE A 170 11.29 -7.20 0.68
N ASN A 171 11.50 -7.70 -0.54
CA ASN A 171 11.55 -6.90 -1.76
C ASN A 171 10.28 -7.17 -2.60
N PRO A 172 9.38 -6.18 -2.71
CA PRO A 172 8.14 -6.32 -3.48
C PRO A 172 8.34 -6.17 -5.00
N LEU A 173 9.55 -5.79 -5.46
CA LEU A 173 9.79 -5.52 -6.87
C LEU A 173 10.07 -6.80 -7.65
N PRO A 174 9.70 -6.87 -8.95
CA PRO A 174 9.95 -8.05 -9.79
C PRO A 174 11.41 -8.16 -10.27
N TRP A 175 12.33 -7.39 -9.70
CA TRP A 175 13.78 -7.48 -9.94
C TRP A 175 14.54 -7.46 -8.61
N LYS A 176 15.75 -8.01 -8.64
CA LYS A 176 16.69 -7.99 -7.50
C LYS A 176 17.03 -6.53 -7.15
N ARG A 177 17.04 -6.21 -5.86
CA ARG A 177 17.34 -4.86 -5.36
C ARG A 177 18.43 -4.91 -4.30
N LYS A 178 19.38 -3.98 -4.39
CA LYS A 178 20.34 -3.66 -3.32
C LYS A 178 20.10 -2.24 -2.87
N ASP A 179 19.64 -2.06 -1.63
CA ASP A 179 19.23 -0.75 -1.11
C ASP A 179 19.26 -0.70 0.41
N VAL A 180 19.12 0.49 0.98
CA VAL A 180 19.15 0.71 2.42
C VAL A 180 17.87 0.16 3.07
N ALA A 181 18.05 -0.79 3.98
CA ALA A 181 17.02 -1.26 4.88
C ALA A 181 17.20 -0.60 6.25
N ASN A 182 16.07 -0.30 6.90
CA ASN A 182 16.06 0.41 8.18
C ASN A 182 15.21 -0.32 9.21
N PHE A 183 15.63 -0.26 10.46
CA PHE A 183 14.86 -0.81 11.58
C PHE A 183 15.20 -0.07 12.88
N ASN A 184 14.29 -0.14 13.85
CA ASN A 184 14.46 0.47 15.17
C ASN A 184 14.81 -0.59 16.21
N ILE A 185 15.72 -0.26 17.12
CA ILE A 185 16.03 -1.06 18.30
C ILE A 185 15.74 -0.24 19.55
N ILE A 186 15.11 -0.87 20.53
CA ILE A 186 14.89 -0.28 21.85
C ILE A 186 15.88 -0.93 22.83
N SER A 187 16.84 -0.15 23.33
CA SER A 187 17.68 -0.61 24.44
C SER A 187 16.95 -0.36 25.76
N ILE A 188 16.62 -1.43 26.47
CA ILE A 188 16.12 -1.34 27.84
C ILE A 188 17.35 -1.23 28.74
N ILE A 189 17.60 -0.02 29.25
CA ILE A 189 18.76 0.35 30.10
C ILE A 189 18.98 -0.59 31.31
N LYS A 190 17.98 -1.41 31.69
CA LYS A 190 18.02 -2.24 32.90
C LYS A 190 18.02 -3.76 32.73
N LYS A 191 17.78 -4.36 31.55
CA LYS A 191 17.54 -5.84 31.50
C LYS A 191 18.02 -6.65 30.30
N ALA A 192 18.55 -6.05 29.23
CA ALA A 192 19.07 -6.81 28.10
C ALA A 192 20.54 -6.45 27.88
N GLY A 193 21.40 -7.43 27.59
CA GLY A 193 22.84 -7.26 27.37
C GLY A 193 23.25 -6.38 26.17
N PHE A 194 22.34 -5.59 25.62
CA PHE A 194 22.56 -4.67 24.50
C PHE A 194 22.46 -3.22 25.00
N LYS A 195 23.58 -2.67 25.51
CA LYS A 195 23.62 -1.29 26.05
C LYS A 195 23.61 -0.21 24.95
N ASN A 196 24.17 -0.51 23.78
CA ASN A 196 24.31 0.40 22.64
C ASN A 196 24.47 -0.47 21.36
N PRO A 197 23.97 -0.04 20.19
CA PRO A 197 24.30 -0.66 18.91
C PRO A 197 25.75 -1.03 18.66
N ASP A 198 26.75 -0.37 19.24
CA ASP A 198 28.16 -0.80 19.14
C ASP A 198 28.42 -2.23 19.67
N ALA A 199 27.50 -2.76 20.49
CA ALA A 199 27.63 -4.05 21.13
C ALA A 199 27.00 -5.22 20.33
N PHE A 200 26.61 -5.01 19.07
CA PHE A 200 26.11 -6.09 18.22
C PHE A 200 26.68 -6.03 16.80
N LYS A 201 26.60 -7.15 16.09
CA LYS A 201 26.92 -7.27 14.66
C LYS A 201 25.66 -7.62 13.89
N ILE A 202 25.59 -7.21 12.63
CA ILE A 202 24.57 -7.70 11.69
C ILE A 202 25.24 -8.73 10.80
N LEU A 203 24.67 -9.94 10.72
CA LEU A 203 25.11 -10.99 9.82
C LEU A 203 24.07 -11.22 8.73
N ASP A 204 24.50 -11.58 7.52
CA ASP A 204 23.61 -12.10 6.49
C ASP A 204 23.27 -13.59 6.74
N SER A 205 22.49 -14.18 5.83
CA SER A 205 22.10 -15.60 5.89
C SER A 205 23.26 -16.59 5.72
N GLU A 206 24.41 -16.14 5.24
CA GLU A 206 25.63 -16.95 5.07
C GLU A 206 26.59 -16.78 6.26
N GLY A 207 26.28 -15.88 7.20
CA GLY A 207 27.12 -15.57 8.36
C GLY A 207 28.14 -14.47 8.12
N ASN A 208 28.11 -13.78 6.97
CA ASN A 208 29.01 -12.67 6.70
C ASN A 208 28.55 -11.41 7.44
N GLU A 209 29.50 -10.67 8.01
CA GLU A 209 29.22 -9.42 8.71
C GLU A 209 28.88 -8.29 7.73
N ILE A 210 27.77 -7.60 8.00
CA ILE A 210 27.25 -6.48 7.22
C ILE A 210 27.47 -5.19 8.01
N ALA A 211 28.17 -4.25 7.37
CA ALA A 211 28.32 -2.90 7.91
C ALA A 211 26.96 -2.21 8.03
N TYR A 212 26.74 -1.54 9.16
CA TYR A 212 25.54 -0.77 9.44
C TYR A 212 25.93 0.57 10.07
N GLN A 213 24.98 1.50 10.04
CA GLN A 213 25.07 2.78 10.72
C GLN A 213 23.87 2.91 11.64
N TYR A 214 24.02 3.70 12.71
CA TYR A 214 22.91 3.96 13.60
C TYR A 214 22.94 5.41 14.09
N VAL A 215 21.76 5.95 14.38
CA VAL A 215 21.60 7.23 15.06
C VAL A 215 20.69 7.04 16.27
N GLN A 216 21.07 7.65 17.39
CA GLN A 216 20.22 7.70 18.56
C GLN A 216 19.02 8.61 18.26
N ILE A 217 17.82 8.14 18.59
CA ILE A 217 16.58 8.88 18.40
C ILE A 217 15.83 8.99 19.73
N SER A 218 15.16 10.13 19.94
CA SER A 218 14.17 10.27 21.00
C SER A 218 12.85 9.72 20.49
N GLU A 219 12.31 8.69 21.15
CA GLU A 219 10.92 8.30 20.93
C GLU A 219 10.01 9.01 21.94
N GLU A 220 8.83 9.46 21.48
CA GLU A 220 7.77 9.75 22.44
C GLU A 220 7.39 8.44 23.15
N PRO A 221 7.30 8.45 24.48
CA PRO A 221 7.11 7.24 25.25
C PRO A 221 5.78 6.56 24.89
N ARG A 222 5.84 5.41 24.19
CA ARG A 222 4.65 4.58 23.89
C ARG A 222 4.02 3.97 25.15
N TYR A 223 4.74 3.97 26.27
CA TYR A 223 4.30 3.53 27.59
C TYR A 223 4.92 4.42 28.68
N ARG A 224 4.36 4.44 29.91
CA ARG A 224 4.82 5.20 31.10
C ARG A 224 6.28 4.95 31.55
N LEU A 225 7.07 4.18 30.80
CA LEU A 225 8.47 3.89 31.11
C LEU A 225 9.37 4.99 30.54
N ILE A 226 9.61 6.00 31.37
CA ILE A 226 10.67 6.99 31.17
C ILE A 226 12.02 6.25 31.22
N GLY A 227 12.76 6.20 30.10
CA GLY A 227 14.15 5.75 30.07
C GLY A 227 14.52 4.65 29.07
N SER A 228 13.81 4.47 27.97
CA SER A 228 14.32 3.70 26.83
C SER A 228 15.10 4.61 25.87
N VAL A 229 16.29 4.19 25.45
CA VAL A 229 17.00 4.82 24.33
C VAL A 229 16.72 4.00 23.09
N SER A 230 16.18 4.66 22.06
CA SER A 230 15.88 4.05 20.77
C SER A 230 16.93 4.42 19.75
N TYR A 231 17.26 3.49 18.88
CA TYR A 231 18.25 3.68 17.82
C TYR A 231 17.61 3.36 16.48
N TYR A 232 17.78 4.24 15.50
CA TYR A 232 17.44 4.01 14.11
C TYR A 232 18.67 3.44 13.41
N CYS A 233 18.60 2.19 12.98
CA CYS A 233 19.70 1.46 12.36
C CYS A 233 19.44 1.30 10.86
N SER A 234 20.49 1.43 10.06
CA SER A 234 20.46 1.36 8.60
C SER A 234 21.58 0.46 8.09
N PHE A 235 21.28 -0.43 7.15
CA PHE A 235 22.28 -1.28 6.50
C PHE A 235 21.91 -1.54 5.04
N LEU A 236 22.89 -1.93 4.23
CA LEU A 236 22.69 -2.21 2.80
C LEU A 236 22.20 -3.65 2.61
N ALA A 237 20.92 -3.83 2.30
CA ALA A 237 20.31 -5.13 2.06
C ALA A 237 20.26 -5.44 0.57
N GLU A 238 20.62 -6.67 0.20
CA GLU A 238 20.49 -7.20 -1.15
C GLU A 238 19.45 -8.32 -1.16
N VAL A 239 18.35 -8.17 -1.90
CA VAL A 239 17.17 -9.02 -1.79
C VAL A 239 16.68 -9.43 -3.19
N PRO A 240 16.34 -10.72 -3.41
CA PRO A 240 15.85 -11.19 -4.72
C PRO A 240 14.50 -10.56 -5.12
N ALA A 241 14.14 -10.70 -6.39
CA ALA A 241 12.85 -10.27 -6.93
C ALA A 241 11.68 -10.97 -6.21
N CYS A 242 10.64 -10.22 -5.83
CA CYS A 242 9.44 -10.72 -5.14
C CYS A 242 9.76 -11.71 -4.01
N GLY A 243 10.84 -11.45 -3.27
CA GLY A 243 11.40 -12.39 -2.32
C GLY A 243 11.88 -11.71 -1.06
N TYR A 244 12.42 -12.50 -0.15
CA TYR A 244 12.95 -12.02 1.12
C TYR A 244 14.40 -12.44 1.31
N ARG A 245 15.07 -11.80 2.26
CA ARG A 245 16.34 -12.27 2.84
C ARG A 245 16.33 -12.04 4.34
N SER A 246 16.86 -13.01 5.08
CA SER A 246 17.07 -12.93 6.51
C SER A 246 18.46 -12.39 6.81
N TYR A 247 18.51 -11.48 7.78
CA TYR A 247 19.72 -11.00 8.43
C TYR A 247 19.57 -11.24 9.93
N TYR A 248 20.66 -11.17 10.68
CA TYR A 248 20.65 -11.52 12.10
C TYR A 248 21.44 -10.49 12.90
N ILE A 249 20.83 -10.00 13.98
CA ILE A 249 21.56 -9.27 15.02
C ILE A 249 22.15 -10.30 15.98
N VAL A 250 23.45 -10.22 16.21
CA VAL A 250 24.16 -11.08 17.17
C VAL A 250 24.98 -10.23 18.15
N PRO A 251 25.14 -10.64 19.42
CA PRO A 251 26.04 -9.97 20.34
C PRO A 251 27.45 -9.83 19.76
N GLY A 252 28.03 -8.63 19.85
CA GLY A 252 29.45 -8.41 19.58
C GLY A 252 30.31 -9.00 20.69
N GLU A 253 31.58 -9.27 20.41
CA GLU A 253 32.54 -9.65 21.46
C GLU A 253 32.61 -8.51 22.50
N LYS A 254 32.67 -8.87 23.79
CA LYS A 254 32.94 -7.88 24.84
C LYS A 254 34.27 -7.23 24.51
N LEU A 255 34.27 -5.92 24.29
CA LEU A 255 35.49 -5.12 24.44
C LEU A 255 36.01 -5.39 25.86
N GLU A 256 37.13 -6.09 25.98
CA GLU A 256 37.85 -6.16 27.25
C GLU A 256 38.16 -4.71 27.65
N GLU A 257 37.55 -4.27 28.75
CA GLU A 257 37.92 -3.01 29.40
C GLU A 257 39.41 -3.13 29.72
N SER A 258 40.23 -2.39 28.99
CA SER A 258 41.65 -2.24 29.30
C SER A 258 41.73 -1.51 30.63
N VAL A 259 42.13 -2.24 31.67
CA VAL A 259 42.41 -1.74 33.01
C VAL A 259 43.61 -0.80 32.99
#